data_AF-A0A6P0KFG7-F1
#
_entry.id   AF-A0A6P0KFG7-F1
#
_cell.length_a   1.000
_cell.length_b   1.000
_cell.length_c   1.000
_cell.angle_alpha   90.00
_cell.angle_beta   90.00
_cell.angle_gamma   90.00
#
_symmetry.space_group_name_H-M   'P 1'
#
loop_
_entity.id
_entity.type
_entity.pdbx_description
1 polymer ?
#
loop_
_entity_poly.entity_id
_entity_poly.type
_entity_poly.pdbx_seq_one_letter_code
_entity_poly.pdbx_strand_id
1 'polypeptide(L)'
;MGFEAESEGRPIWLRQPTTDQEATMLNWLELLRRHHNWALGQRFGYLRRTRSLVDRCSLVTEPIGEIPEKFPNYNTQAGQLKQTKVLFPEYKNIYHDVQQQNLKRLDKAWGRWIKPDQSGKRGGRPKLKLLTN
;
A
#
# COMPACT_ATOMS: atom_id res chain seq x y z
N MET A 1 -15.72 47.09 -17.06
CA MET A 1 -14.89 46.10 -16.34
C MET A 1 -15.76 44.86 -16.17
N GLY A 2 -15.73 43.98 -17.16
CA GLY A 2 -16.56 42.77 -17.21
C GLY A 2 -15.84 41.80 -18.12
N PHE A 3 -15.03 40.92 -17.52
CA PHE A 3 -14.55 39.73 -18.21
C PHE A 3 -15.70 38.73 -18.15
N GLU A 4 -16.58 38.77 -19.15
CA GLU A 4 -17.40 37.63 -19.47
C GLU A 4 -16.44 36.55 -19.95
N ALA A 5 -16.15 35.59 -19.07
CA ALA A 5 -15.35 34.43 -19.43
C ALA A 5 -16.17 33.60 -20.41
N GLU A 6 -15.83 33.69 -21.70
CA GLU A 6 -16.34 32.84 -22.77
C GLU A 6 -16.36 31.38 -22.30
N SER A 7 -17.57 30.84 -22.25
CA SER A 7 -17.88 29.45 -21.92
C SER A 7 -17.59 28.51 -23.10
N GLU A 8 -16.43 28.67 -23.74
CA GLU A 8 -15.95 27.72 -24.75
C GLU A 8 -15.15 26.62 -24.03
N GLY A 9 -15.69 25.40 -24.12
CA GLY A 9 -15.24 24.26 -23.34
C GLY A 9 -13.74 24.00 -23.49
N ARG A 10 -13.02 24.04 -22.36
CA ARG A 10 -11.62 23.60 -22.31
C ARG A 10 -11.47 22.24 -22.99
N PRO A 11 -10.46 22.06 -23.86
CA PRO A 11 -10.23 20.78 -24.51
C PRO A 11 -10.08 19.67 -23.47
N ILE A 12 -10.55 18.46 -23.81
CA ILE A 12 -10.72 17.34 -22.86
C ILE A 12 -9.43 17.03 -22.07
N TRP A 13 -8.26 17.19 -22.71
CA TRP A 13 -6.94 16.98 -22.11
C TRP A 13 -6.47 18.07 -21.14
N LEU A 14 -7.16 19.21 -21.05
CA LEU A 14 -6.86 20.31 -20.14
C LEU A 14 -7.90 20.44 -19.01
N ARG A 15 -8.80 19.46 -18.86
CA ARG A 15 -9.86 19.45 -17.85
C ARG A 15 -9.28 19.04 -16.49
N GLN A 16 -9.40 19.95 -15.52
CA GLN A 16 -9.10 19.66 -14.11
C GLN A 16 -10.23 18.81 -13.49
N PRO A 17 -9.91 17.94 -12.52
CA PRO A 17 -10.92 17.18 -11.81
C PRO A 17 -11.89 18.12 -11.09
N THR A 18 -13.15 17.71 -11.01
CA THR A 18 -14.12 18.39 -10.15
C THR A 18 -13.81 18.15 -8.67
N THR A 19 -14.34 18.98 -7.78
CA THR A 19 -14.18 18.82 -6.33
C THR A 19 -14.61 17.44 -5.84
N ASP A 20 -15.68 16.89 -6.41
CA ASP A 20 -16.18 15.56 -6.05
C ASP A 20 -15.26 14.43 -6.55
N GLN A 21 -14.67 14.61 -7.73
CA GLN A 21 -13.67 13.68 -8.27
C GLN A 21 -12.41 13.70 -7.41
N GLU A 22 -11.94 14.89 -7.01
CA GLU A 22 -10.80 15.05 -6.11
C GLU A 22 -11.05 14.36 -4.76
N ALA A 23 -12.19 14.62 -4.13
CA ALA A 23 -12.57 13.97 -2.86
C ALA A 23 -12.60 12.44 -2.99
N THR A 24 -13.11 11.91 -4.11
CA THR A 24 -13.12 10.47 -4.40
C THR A 24 -11.69 9.92 -4.54
N MET A 25 -10.82 10.62 -5.27
CA MET A 25 -9.43 10.22 -5.45
C MET A 25 -8.66 10.22 -4.13
N LEU A 26 -8.84 11.25 -3.29
CA LEU A 26 -8.23 11.34 -1.97
C LEU A 26 -8.67 10.19 -1.06
N ASN A 27 -9.97 9.85 -1.06
CA ASN A 27 -10.48 8.71 -0.32
C ASN A 27 -9.83 7.39 -0.79
N TRP A 28 -9.74 7.17 -2.11
CA TRP A 28 -9.07 5.99 -2.66
C TRP A 28 -7.59 5.92 -2.30
N LEU A 29 -6.87 7.05 -2.31
CA LEU A 29 -5.47 7.12 -1.89
C LEU A 29 -5.30 6.70 -0.42
N GLU A 30 -6.19 7.14 0.46
CA GLU A 30 -6.16 6.77 1.88
C GLU A 30 -6.43 5.26 2.08
N LEU A 31 -7.41 4.70 1.37
CA LEU A 31 -7.68 3.25 1.38
C LEU A 31 -6.48 2.45 0.87
N LEU A 32 -5.86 2.87 -0.23
CA LEU A 32 -4.66 2.23 -0.76
C LEU A 32 -3.47 2.33 0.20
N ARG A 33 -3.34 3.44 0.93
CA ARG A 33 -2.31 3.62 1.96
C ARG A 33 -2.50 2.64 3.12
N ARG A 34 -3.73 2.49 3.60
CA ARG A 34 -4.09 1.51 4.65
C ARG A 34 -3.76 0.09 4.18
N HIS A 35 -4.19 -0.27 2.98
CA HIS A 35 -3.90 -1.57 2.39
C HIS A 35 -2.40 -1.85 2.25
N HIS A 36 -1.63 -0.85 1.77
CA HIS A 36 -0.19 -0.94 1.63
C HIS A 36 0.49 -1.20 2.98
N ASN A 37 0.15 -0.40 3.99
CA ASN A 37 0.74 -0.51 5.32
C ASN A 37 0.34 -1.80 6.04
N TRP A 38 -0.90 -2.28 5.83
CA TRP A 38 -1.35 -3.58 6.35
C TRP A 38 -0.58 -4.74 5.70
N ALA A 39 -0.48 -4.77 4.37
CA ALA A 39 0.27 -5.79 3.63
C ALA A 39 1.77 -5.78 4.00
N LEU A 40 2.34 -4.60 4.20
CA LEU A 40 3.70 -4.45 4.71
C LEU A 40 3.85 -4.98 6.14
N GLY A 41 2.86 -4.72 7.01
CA GLY A 41 2.80 -5.24 8.38
C GLY A 41 2.82 -6.77 8.42
N GLN A 42 2.10 -7.43 7.52
CA GLN A 42 2.16 -8.90 7.39
C GLN A 42 3.58 -9.40 7.11
N ARG A 43 4.30 -8.75 6.18
CA ARG A 43 5.69 -9.10 5.85
C ARG A 43 6.63 -8.90 7.04
N PHE A 44 6.49 -7.80 7.79
CA PHE A 44 7.27 -7.60 9.01
C PHE A 44 6.92 -8.62 10.11
N GLY A 45 5.64 -8.94 10.27
CA GLY A 45 5.19 -9.97 11.21
C GLY A 45 5.77 -11.34 10.89
N TYR A 46 5.84 -11.70 9.62
CA TYR A 46 6.53 -12.92 9.17
C TYR A 46 8.01 -12.90 9.54
N LEU A 47 8.73 -11.79 9.26
CA LEU A 47 10.15 -11.70 9.59
C LEU A 47 10.41 -11.84 11.08
N ARG A 48 9.57 -11.22 11.91
CA ARG A 48 9.70 -11.29 13.37
C ARG A 48 9.52 -12.73 13.86
N ARG A 49 8.50 -13.44 13.36
CA ARG A 49 8.20 -14.83 13.74
C ARG A 49 9.25 -15.85 13.26
N THR A 50 9.83 -15.64 12.09
CA THR A 50 10.76 -16.61 11.47
C THR A 50 12.23 -16.36 11.81
N ARG A 51 12.57 -15.16 12.28
CA ARG A 51 13.95 -14.76 12.58
C ARG A 51 14.16 -14.35 14.05
N SER A 52 13.20 -14.65 14.92
CA SER A 52 13.41 -14.57 16.37
C SER A 52 14.38 -15.66 16.81
N LEU A 53 15.40 -15.28 17.58
CA LEU A 53 16.32 -16.21 18.19
C LEU A 53 15.61 -16.99 19.30
N VAL A 54 15.71 -18.33 19.27
CA VAL A 54 14.97 -19.25 20.18
C VAL A 54 15.28 -18.97 21.66
N ASP A 55 16.50 -18.53 21.96
CA ASP A 55 17.01 -18.22 23.30
C ASP A 55 16.61 -16.83 23.82
N ARG A 56 16.06 -15.96 22.96
CA ARG A 56 15.68 -14.57 23.32
C ARG A 56 14.22 -14.25 23.01
N CYS A 57 13.36 -15.26 22.92
CA CYS A 57 11.92 -15.08 22.83
C CYS A 57 11.40 -14.44 24.13
N SER A 58 11.37 -13.12 24.17
CA SER A 58 10.67 -12.36 25.21
C SER A 58 9.18 -12.71 25.19
N LEU A 59 8.64 -13.16 26.32
CA LEU A 59 7.21 -13.41 26.51
C LEU A 59 6.34 -12.16 26.26
N VAL A 60 6.95 -10.97 26.31
CA VAL A 60 6.25 -9.68 26.17
C VAL A 60 6.32 -9.13 24.75
N THR A 61 7.43 -9.37 24.04
CA THR A 61 7.69 -8.75 22.73
C THR A 61 7.61 -9.71 21.56
N GLU A 62 7.96 -10.98 21.73
CA GLU A 62 7.94 -11.92 20.61
C GLU A 62 6.53 -12.50 20.36
N PRO A 63 6.18 -12.71 19.08
CA PRO A 63 4.87 -13.24 18.72
C PRO A 63 4.72 -14.70 19.16
N ILE A 64 3.78 -14.96 20.06
CA ILE A 64 3.46 -16.29 20.61
C ILE A 64 2.67 -17.18 19.61
N GLY A 65 2.08 -16.59 18.58
CA GLY A 65 1.22 -17.29 17.62
C GLY A 65 1.97 -18.14 16.58
N GLU A 66 1.20 -18.88 15.78
CA GLU A 66 1.73 -19.77 14.75
C GLU A 66 2.67 -19.07 13.76
N ILE A 67 3.75 -19.75 13.42
CA ILE A 67 4.72 -19.30 12.42
C ILE A 67 4.10 -19.59 11.05
N PRO A 68 3.91 -18.57 10.19
CA PRO A 68 3.35 -18.79 8.87
C PRO A 68 4.29 -19.67 8.04
N GLU A 69 3.73 -20.69 7.38
CA GLU A 69 4.49 -21.60 6.53
C GLU A 69 5.12 -20.89 5.32
N LYS A 70 4.45 -19.86 4.79
CA LYS A 70 4.86 -19.16 3.56
C LYS A 70 5.02 -17.66 3.79
N PHE A 71 6.05 -17.09 3.20
CA PHE A 71 6.26 -15.64 3.18
C PHE A 71 5.09 -14.96 2.43
N PRO A 72 4.50 -13.88 2.98
CA PRO A 72 3.42 -13.12 2.33
C PRO A 72 3.97 -12.29 1.15
N ASN A 73 4.30 -12.98 0.05
CA ASN A 73 4.77 -12.41 -1.20
C ASN A 73 3.63 -11.70 -1.97
N TYR A 74 3.97 -11.03 -3.07
CA TYR A 74 2.97 -10.37 -3.93
C TYR A 74 1.81 -11.29 -4.32
N ASN A 75 2.08 -12.53 -4.76
CA ASN A 75 1.04 -13.44 -5.25
C ASN A 75 0.03 -13.82 -4.16
N THR A 76 0.51 -14.14 -2.96
CA THR A 76 -0.36 -14.45 -1.81
C THR A 76 -1.24 -13.25 -1.44
N GLN A 77 -0.65 -12.05 -1.38
CA GLN A 77 -1.38 -10.82 -1.04
C GLN A 77 -2.37 -10.41 -2.14
N ALA A 78 -2.00 -10.58 -3.41
CA ALA A 78 -2.88 -10.33 -4.54
C ALA A 78 -4.06 -11.31 -4.59
N GLY A 79 -3.85 -12.58 -4.24
CA GLY A 79 -4.92 -13.58 -4.12
C GLY A 79 -5.96 -13.24 -3.06
N GLN A 80 -5.54 -12.57 -1.98
CA GLN A 80 -6.43 -12.13 -0.89
C GLN A 80 -7.33 -10.95 -1.27
N LEU A 81 -7.05 -10.21 -2.36
CA LEU A 81 -7.83 -9.02 -2.74
C LEU A 81 -9.32 -9.30 -2.94
N LYS A 82 -9.66 -10.50 -3.44
CA LYS A 82 -11.07 -10.92 -3.58
C LYS A 82 -11.78 -10.96 -2.22
N GLN A 83 -11.14 -11.57 -1.21
CA GLN A 83 -11.67 -11.65 0.15
C GLN A 83 -11.69 -10.27 0.81
N THR A 84 -10.65 -9.45 0.61
CA THR A 84 -10.60 -8.07 1.12
C THR A 84 -11.79 -7.25 0.62
N LYS A 85 -12.18 -7.38 -0.65
CA LYS A 85 -13.35 -6.69 -1.21
C LYS A 85 -14.69 -7.20 -0.67
N VAL A 86 -14.75 -8.43 -0.18
CA VAL A 86 -15.93 -8.98 0.50
C VAL A 86 -16.03 -8.41 1.91
N LEU A 87 -14.91 -8.42 2.65
CA LEU A 87 -14.85 -7.94 4.04
C LEU A 87 -15.00 -6.41 4.15
N PHE A 88 -14.44 -5.67 3.20
CA PHE A 88 -14.43 -4.21 3.19
C PHE A 88 -15.04 -3.68 1.89
N PRO A 89 -16.37 -3.43 1.87
CA PRO A 89 -17.08 -2.99 0.68
C PRO A 89 -16.54 -1.68 0.07
N GLU A 90 -15.91 -0.81 0.87
CA GLU A 90 -15.27 0.43 0.42
C GLU A 90 -14.22 0.20 -0.69
N TYR A 91 -13.54 -0.95 -0.67
CA TYR A 91 -12.54 -1.31 -1.67
C TYR A 91 -13.13 -1.82 -2.99
N LYS A 92 -14.45 -2.06 -3.06
CA LYS A 92 -15.12 -2.48 -4.31
C LYS A 92 -15.07 -1.39 -5.37
N ASN A 93 -15.16 -0.13 -4.95
CA ASN A 93 -15.15 1.04 -5.82
C ASN A 93 -13.77 1.28 -6.47
N ILE A 94 -12.71 0.72 -5.89
CA ILE A 94 -11.36 0.83 -6.44
C ILE A 94 -11.14 -0.27 -7.48
N TYR A 95 -10.71 0.14 -8.67
CA TYR A 95 -10.30 -0.76 -9.74
C TYR A 95 -9.28 -1.78 -9.25
N HIS A 96 -9.49 -3.03 -9.64
CA HIS A 96 -8.64 -4.15 -9.23
C HIS A 96 -7.17 -3.93 -9.59
N ASP A 97 -6.90 -3.41 -10.79
CA ASP A 97 -5.53 -3.20 -11.27
C ASP A 97 -4.79 -2.15 -10.44
N VAL A 98 -5.49 -1.14 -9.94
CA VAL A 98 -4.91 -0.12 -9.03
C VAL A 98 -4.45 -0.76 -7.73
N GLN A 99 -5.24 -1.68 -7.17
CA GLN A 99 -4.87 -2.42 -5.96
C GLN A 99 -3.67 -3.35 -6.20
N GLN A 100 -3.64 -4.03 -7.35
CA GLN A 100 -2.48 -4.84 -7.73
C GLN A 100 -1.22 -4.00 -7.91
N GLN A 101 -1.31 -2.84 -8.59
CA GLN A 101 -0.18 -1.94 -8.76
C GLN A 101 0.35 -1.40 -7.42
N ASN A 102 -0.53 -1.14 -6.46
CA ASN A 102 -0.12 -0.77 -5.10
C ASN A 102 0.70 -1.88 -4.42
N LEU A 103 0.28 -3.15 -4.55
CA LEU A 103 1.03 -4.30 -4.04
C LEU A 103 2.35 -4.53 -4.80
N LYS A 104 2.41 -4.29 -6.12
CA LYS A 104 3.67 -4.33 -6.89
C LYS A 104 4.66 -3.26 -6.42
N ARG A 105 4.17 -2.05 -6.12
CA ARG A 105 5.00 -0.97 -5.55
C ARG A 105 5.55 -1.36 -4.17
N LEU A 106 4.72 -1.96 -3.33
CA LEU A 106 5.17 -2.54 -2.06
C LEU A 106 6.27 -3.57 -2.27
N ASP A 107 6.10 -4.48 -3.22
CA ASP A 107 7.06 -5.55 -3.48
C ASP A 107 8.42 -5.01 -3.94
N LYS A 108 8.42 -4.02 -4.83
CA LYS A 108 9.64 -3.31 -5.26
C LYS A 108 10.34 -2.59 -4.11
N ALA A 109 9.57 -1.88 -3.28
CA ALA A 109 10.12 -1.17 -2.11
C ALA A 109 10.70 -2.16 -1.08
N TRP A 110 10.03 -3.29 -0.86
CA TRP A 110 10.51 -4.38 -0.02
C TRP A 110 11.81 -4.98 -0.54
N GLY A 111 11.90 -5.23 -1.84
CA GLY A 111 13.12 -5.75 -2.48
C GLY A 111 14.33 -4.85 -2.27
N ARG A 112 14.16 -3.52 -2.44
CA ARG A 112 15.20 -2.52 -2.19
C ARG A 112 15.63 -2.41 -0.72
N TRP A 113 14.75 -2.75 0.21
CA TRP A 113 15.05 -2.73 1.64
C TRP A 113 15.81 -3.97 2.09
N ILE A 114 15.41 -5.16 1.58
CA ILE A 114 16.04 -6.43 1.95
C ILE A 114 17.39 -6.62 1.26
N LYS A 115 17.46 -6.34 -0.04
CA LYS A 115 18.68 -6.57 -0.83
C LYS A 115 19.51 -5.28 -0.88
N PRO A 116 20.80 -5.32 -0.50
CA PRO A 116 21.68 -4.19 -0.71
C PRO A 116 21.93 -3.95 -2.20
N ASP A 117 22.12 -2.69 -2.57
CA ASP A 117 22.57 -2.31 -3.90
C ASP A 117 24.04 -2.69 -4.12
N GLN A 118 24.56 -2.52 -5.33
CA GLN A 118 25.94 -2.84 -5.68
C GLN A 118 26.98 -2.11 -4.79
N SER A 119 26.63 -0.94 -4.26
CA SER A 119 27.46 -0.18 -3.30
C SER A 119 27.33 -0.65 -1.84
N GLY A 120 26.62 -1.74 -1.56
CA GLY A 120 26.38 -2.29 -0.22
C GLY A 120 25.33 -1.52 0.61
N LYS A 121 24.82 -0.39 0.12
CA LYS A 121 23.78 0.42 0.78
C LYS A 121 22.40 -0.22 0.58
N ARG A 122 21.54 -0.13 1.60
CA ARG A 122 20.15 -0.60 1.53
C ARG A 122 19.19 0.58 1.44
N GLY A 123 18.05 0.37 0.79
CA GLY A 123 16.95 1.32 0.85
C GLY A 123 16.43 1.49 2.28
N GLY A 124 15.85 2.65 2.58
CA GLY A 124 15.19 2.90 3.86
C GLY A 124 14.01 1.93 4.10
N ARG A 125 13.62 1.77 5.37
CA ARG A 125 12.46 0.93 5.73
C ARG A 125 11.21 1.43 5.01
N PRO A 126 10.52 0.59 4.21
CA PRO A 126 9.34 1.03 3.48
C PRO A 126 8.24 1.44 4.46
N LYS A 127 7.53 2.51 4.13
CA LYS A 127 6.31 2.98 4.80
C LYS A 127 5.63 3.98 3.86
N LEU A 128 4.32 3.87 3.66
CA LEU A 128 3.57 4.91 2.97
C LEU A 128 3.14 5.97 3.98
N LYS A 129 3.73 7.17 3.86
CA LYS A 129 3.47 8.32 4.74
C LYS A 129 2.07 8.91 4.47
N LEU A 130 1.53 9.62 5.45
CA LEU A 130 0.33 10.43 5.28
C LEU A 130 0.63 11.60 4.34
N LEU A 131 -0.37 12.01 3.57
CA LEU A 131 -0.40 13.35 3.00
C LEU A 131 -0.78 14.27 4.16
N THR A 132 0.22 14.82 4.84
CA THR A 132 -0.02 15.96 5.73
C THR A 132 -0.16 17.18 4.83
N ASN A 133 -1.33 17.83 4.88
CA ASN A 133 -1.51 19.17 4.35
C ASN A 133 -0.72 20.18 5.19
#